data_AF-A0A538M0S6-F1
#
_entry.id   AF-A0A538M0S6-F1
#
_cell.length_a   1.000
_cell.length_b   1.000
_cell.length_c   1.000
_cell.angle_alpha   90.00
_cell.angle_beta   90.00
_cell.angle_gamma   90.00
#
_symmetry.space_group_name_H-M   'P 1'
#
loop_
_entity.id
_entity.type
_entity.pdbx_description
1 polymer ?
#
loop_
_entity_poly.entity_id
_entity_poly.type
_entity_poly.pdbx_seq_one_letter_code
_entity_poly.pdbx_strand_id
1 'polypeptide(L)'
;MSRARSLHIDLLPGARTLLQAHGRALPQRDDLCGGFCGALALHAAGIDAHDGERVDQDAVALAAGSVISAAAEPHNLPQGERGRRDYRLALPRIEDAARSGTTPAGLVRAVEQLSGDALAALPYTAQWSAQALAGLFDLLAALERPVSAVANLATRHLWGAGATLGQLLAYLLDGAQTGPDPDWDVGHFVCLIGRIVGPGGTLYGVADTYPSLGSRGLHMQPAERLARALQRPDMAAGGLILIAFSEDAAQLRARAAELGLSEGAWDNGTVLPEMLA
;
A
#
# COMPACT_ATOMS: atom_id res chain seq x y z
N MET A 1 26.00 -15.24 -29.41
CA MET A 1 26.04 -13.83 -28.96
C MET A 1 25.23 -13.74 -27.67
N SER A 2 25.88 -13.53 -26.52
CA SER A 2 25.17 -13.35 -25.25
C SER A 2 24.43 -12.01 -25.31
N ARG A 3 23.10 -12.01 -25.16
CA ARG A 3 22.35 -10.76 -24.95
C ARG A 3 22.94 -10.07 -23.72
N ALA A 4 23.15 -8.76 -23.80
CA ALA A 4 23.48 -7.96 -22.63
C ALA A 4 22.35 -8.12 -21.61
N ARG A 5 22.67 -8.46 -20.37
CA ARG A 5 21.70 -8.48 -19.28
C ARG A 5 21.41 -7.02 -18.91
N SER A 6 20.23 -6.51 -19.29
CA SER A 6 19.78 -5.16 -18.93
C SER A 6 18.86 -5.20 -17.72
N LEU A 7 18.86 -4.12 -16.96
CA LEU A 7 17.88 -3.84 -15.92
C LEU A 7 17.07 -2.62 -16.35
N HIS A 8 15.75 -2.68 -16.17
CA HIS A 8 14.83 -1.59 -16.46
C HIS A 8 14.18 -1.12 -15.17
N ILE A 9 14.05 0.20 -15.00
CA ILE A 9 13.46 0.81 -13.80
C ILE A 9 12.30 1.66 -14.25
N ASP A 10 11.12 1.36 -13.70
CA ASP A 10 9.89 2.12 -13.95
C ASP A 10 9.41 2.69 -12.61
N LEU A 11 9.04 3.96 -12.59
CA LEU A 11 8.33 4.58 -11.47
C LEU A 11 6.89 4.85 -11.90
N LEU A 12 5.94 4.74 -10.97
CA LEU A 12 4.58 5.19 -11.26
C LEU A 12 4.55 6.71 -11.46
N PRO A 13 3.67 7.23 -12.34
CA PRO A 13 3.36 8.65 -12.41
C PRO A 13 3.01 9.20 -11.02
N GLY A 14 3.69 10.27 -10.61
CA GLY A 14 3.50 10.86 -9.26
C GLY A 14 4.32 10.25 -8.13
N ALA A 15 5.08 9.17 -8.37
CA ALA A 15 5.86 8.49 -7.32
C ALA A 15 6.85 9.42 -6.59
N ARG A 16 7.44 10.41 -7.29
CA ARG A 16 8.34 11.39 -6.65
C ARG A 16 7.62 12.26 -5.61
N THR A 17 6.44 12.77 -5.95
CA THR A 17 5.61 13.57 -5.05
C THR A 17 5.14 12.72 -3.87
N LEU A 18 4.72 11.48 -4.13
CA LEU A 18 4.36 10.51 -3.10
C LEU A 18 5.51 10.28 -2.12
N LEU A 19 6.74 10.05 -2.62
CA LEU A 19 7.92 9.84 -1.77
C LEU A 19 8.30 11.06 -0.93
N GLN A 20 8.09 12.27 -1.45
CA GLN A 20 8.29 13.50 -0.68
C GLN A 20 7.23 13.68 0.43
N ALA A 21 5.97 13.32 0.16
CA ALA A 21 4.93 13.29 1.18
C ALA A 21 5.23 12.21 2.24
N HIS A 22 5.64 11.02 1.80
CA HIS A 22 6.01 9.88 2.63
C HIS A 22 7.10 10.25 3.63
N GLY A 23 8.23 10.80 3.16
CA GLY A 23 9.34 11.20 4.04
C GLY A 23 8.99 12.26 5.08
N ARG A 24 7.99 13.12 4.81
CA ARG A 24 7.47 14.13 5.75
C ARG A 24 6.46 13.56 6.75
N ALA A 25 5.71 12.53 6.34
CA ALA A 25 4.61 11.97 7.11
C ALA A 25 5.05 10.91 8.11
N LEU A 26 6.13 10.17 7.80
CA LEU A 26 6.62 9.06 8.62
C LEU A 26 6.90 9.46 10.09
N PRO A 27 6.67 8.54 11.06
CA PRO A 27 5.97 7.26 10.89
C PRO A 27 4.44 7.46 10.80
N GLN A 28 3.72 6.41 10.38
CA GLN A 28 2.29 6.36 10.65
C GLN A 28 1.99 6.48 12.15
N ARG A 29 0.80 6.97 12.46
CA ARG A 29 0.17 6.78 13.76
C ARG A 29 -0.36 5.36 13.88
N ASP A 30 -0.45 4.87 15.10
CA ASP A 30 -0.90 3.51 15.38
C ASP A 30 -2.27 3.25 14.74
N ASP A 31 -2.48 2.04 14.23
CA ASP A 31 -3.70 1.62 13.52
C ASP A 31 -4.02 2.39 12.21
N LEU A 32 -3.23 3.39 11.80
CA LEU A 32 -3.57 4.26 10.65
C LEU A 32 -2.80 3.95 9.36
N CYS A 33 -2.42 2.70 9.10
CA CYS A 33 -1.73 2.35 7.84
C CYS A 33 -2.56 2.71 6.60
N GLY A 34 -3.87 2.43 6.62
CA GLY A 34 -4.78 2.83 5.54
C GLY A 34 -4.90 4.36 5.43
N GLY A 35 -5.10 5.04 6.55
CA GLY A 35 -5.16 6.51 6.61
C GLY A 35 -3.89 7.19 6.10
N PHE A 36 -2.73 6.66 6.47
CA PHE A 36 -1.42 7.12 6.02
C PHE A 36 -1.27 6.97 4.50
N CYS A 37 -1.51 5.77 3.96
CA CYS A 37 -1.41 5.53 2.52
C CYS A 37 -2.42 6.38 1.71
N GLY A 38 -3.65 6.55 2.21
CA GLY A 38 -4.65 7.42 1.58
C GLY A 38 -4.21 8.89 1.55
N ALA A 39 -3.63 9.39 2.65
CA ALA A 39 -3.10 10.75 2.70
C ALA A 39 -1.95 10.94 1.69
N LEU A 40 -1.07 9.95 1.56
CA LEU A 40 0.00 9.98 0.56
C LEU A 40 -0.55 10.05 -0.87
N ALA A 41 -1.60 9.28 -1.17
CA ALA A 41 -2.22 9.29 -2.50
C ALA A 41 -2.88 10.64 -2.82
N LEU A 42 -3.61 11.24 -1.86
CA LEU A 42 -4.20 12.57 -2.01
C LEU A 42 -3.12 13.64 -2.23
N HIS A 43 -2.05 13.64 -1.42
CA HIS A 43 -0.91 14.55 -1.58
C HIS A 43 -0.20 14.36 -2.93
N ALA A 44 -0.04 13.11 -3.39
CA ALA A 44 0.58 12.82 -4.69
C ALA A 44 -0.24 13.38 -5.87
N ALA A 45 -1.56 13.51 -5.69
CA ALA A 45 -2.47 14.16 -6.64
C ALA A 45 -2.57 15.70 -6.45
N GLY A 46 -1.86 16.27 -5.48
CA GLY A 46 -1.89 17.71 -5.19
C GLY A 46 -3.04 18.16 -4.28
N ILE A 47 -3.69 17.22 -3.59
CA ILE A 47 -4.80 17.50 -2.66
C ILE A 47 -4.25 17.52 -1.23
N ASP A 48 -4.00 18.72 -0.72
CA ASP A 48 -3.45 18.96 0.63
C ASP A 48 -4.50 19.45 1.64
N ALA A 49 -5.69 19.84 1.17
CA ALA A 49 -6.78 20.36 1.99
C ALA A 49 -8.16 20.02 1.41
N HIS A 50 -9.16 19.90 2.29
CA HIS A 50 -10.57 19.68 1.98
C HIS A 50 -11.39 20.60 2.90
N ASP A 51 -12.29 21.40 2.32
CA ASP A 51 -13.08 22.41 3.06
C ASP A 51 -12.25 23.35 3.96
N GLY A 52 -11.04 23.70 3.50
CA GLY A 52 -10.10 24.56 4.24
C GLY A 52 -9.32 23.86 5.35
N GLU A 53 -9.65 22.60 5.65
CA GLU A 53 -8.94 21.78 6.63
C GLU A 53 -7.85 20.94 5.97
N ARG A 54 -6.75 20.72 6.70
CA ARG A 54 -5.63 19.91 6.22
C ARG A 54 -6.06 18.46 6.00
N VAL A 55 -5.68 17.91 4.85
CA VAL A 55 -5.70 16.46 4.59
C VAL A 55 -4.41 15.86 5.16
N ASP A 56 -4.55 15.00 6.17
CA ASP A 56 -3.47 14.19 6.74
C ASP A 56 -3.99 12.79 7.10
N GLN A 57 -3.13 11.92 7.64
CA GLN A 57 -3.51 10.54 7.98
C GLN A 57 -4.70 10.47 8.96
N ASP A 58 -4.93 11.49 9.78
CA ASP A 58 -6.06 11.52 10.73
C ASP A 58 -7.35 11.93 10.02
N ALA A 59 -7.29 12.91 9.12
CA ALA A 59 -8.43 13.31 8.30
C ALA A 59 -8.93 12.13 7.46
N VAL A 60 -8.02 11.40 6.82
CA VAL A 60 -8.34 10.19 6.05
C VAL A 60 -8.88 9.10 6.97
N ALA A 61 -8.23 8.86 8.12
CA ALA A 61 -8.70 7.86 9.06
C ALA A 61 -10.12 8.14 9.57
N LEU A 62 -10.43 9.39 9.90
CA LEU A 62 -11.76 9.81 10.34
C LEU A 62 -12.80 9.61 9.23
N ALA A 63 -12.52 10.11 8.01
CA ALA A 63 -13.41 9.95 6.87
C ALA A 63 -13.61 8.48 6.48
N ALA A 64 -12.59 7.64 6.68
CA ALA A 64 -12.67 6.20 6.43
C ALA A 64 -13.42 5.42 7.51
N GLY A 65 -13.75 6.06 8.64
CA GLY A 65 -14.30 5.37 9.81
C GLY A 65 -13.29 4.40 10.43
N SER A 66 -12.01 4.78 10.50
CA SER A 66 -11.01 3.94 11.14
C SER A 66 -11.24 3.87 12.65
N VAL A 67 -10.98 2.71 13.24
CA VAL A 67 -11.05 2.47 14.69
C VAL A 67 -9.64 2.25 15.22
N ILE A 68 -9.29 2.84 16.36
CA ILE A 68 -7.97 2.67 16.98
C ILE A 68 -8.06 1.76 18.21
N SER A 69 -7.00 1.04 18.50
CA SER A 69 -6.93 0.15 19.66
C SER A 69 -6.94 0.94 20.97
N ALA A 70 -7.79 0.54 21.91
CA ALA A 70 -7.85 1.08 23.26
C ALA A 70 -6.64 0.68 24.11
N ALA A 71 -5.99 -0.46 23.79
CA ALA A 71 -4.79 -0.94 24.49
C ALA A 71 -3.69 0.12 24.44
N ALA A 72 -3.06 0.40 25.58
CA ALA A 72 -2.08 1.49 25.68
C ALA A 72 -0.77 1.19 24.93
N GLU A 73 -0.38 -0.08 24.86
CA GLU A 73 0.80 -0.52 24.12
C GLU A 73 0.38 -1.08 22.76
N PRO A 74 0.93 -0.57 21.65
CA PRO A 74 0.67 -1.14 20.34
C PRO A 74 1.23 -2.55 20.27
N HIS A 75 0.35 -3.51 20.02
CA HIS A 75 0.73 -4.89 19.74
C HIS A 75 1.15 -4.99 18.27
N ASN A 76 2.21 -5.75 17.99
CA ASN A 76 2.67 -6.09 16.63
C ASN A 76 3.26 -4.93 15.81
N LEU A 77 4.15 -4.14 16.42
CA LEU A 77 5.01 -3.23 15.67
C LEU A 77 6.25 -3.94 15.12
N PRO A 78 6.83 -3.43 14.01
CA PRO A 78 8.24 -3.66 13.68
C PRO A 78 9.20 -3.57 14.84
N GLN A 79 10.27 -4.35 14.75
CA GLN A 79 11.44 -4.16 15.60
C GLN A 79 11.98 -2.73 15.46
N GLY A 80 12.07 -2.02 16.59
CA GLY A 80 12.64 -0.68 16.68
C GLY A 80 11.62 0.46 16.66
N GLU A 81 10.35 0.20 16.33
CA GLU A 81 9.30 1.20 16.43
C GLU A 81 8.69 1.28 17.83
N ARG A 82 8.30 2.49 18.23
CA ARG A 82 7.68 2.76 19.53
C ARG A 82 6.17 2.98 19.46
N GLY A 83 5.64 3.07 18.25
CA GLY A 83 4.27 3.51 18.00
C GLY A 83 4.10 5.01 18.18
N ARG A 84 2.94 5.50 17.73
CA ARG A 84 2.64 6.92 17.67
C ARG A 84 1.14 7.18 17.87
N ARG A 85 0.78 7.81 18.99
CA ARG A 85 -0.62 8.06 19.42
C ARG A 85 -0.99 9.53 19.59
N ASP A 86 -0.19 10.44 19.05
CA ASP A 86 -0.45 11.89 19.01
C ASP A 86 -1.47 12.25 17.91
N TYR A 87 -2.65 11.64 17.96
CA TYR A 87 -3.74 11.93 17.04
C TYR A 87 -4.21 13.38 17.22
N ARG A 88 -4.32 14.11 16.10
CA ARG A 88 -4.92 15.43 15.98
C ARG A 88 -6.44 15.37 16.10
N LEU A 89 -7.06 14.32 15.55
CA LEU A 89 -8.52 14.13 15.54
C LEU A 89 -8.94 13.01 16.50
N ALA A 90 -10.14 13.15 17.07
CA ALA A 90 -10.72 12.11 17.91
C ALA A 90 -11.22 10.96 17.03
N LEU A 91 -10.59 9.79 17.16
CA LEU A 91 -10.97 8.57 16.45
C LEU A 91 -11.70 7.59 17.37
N PRO A 92 -12.71 6.85 16.85
CA PRO A 92 -13.38 5.79 17.59
C PRO A 92 -12.39 4.74 18.11
N ARG A 93 -12.68 4.16 19.28
CA ARG A 93 -11.81 3.18 19.94
C ARG A 93 -12.46 1.81 20.03
N ILE A 94 -11.64 0.76 20.01
CA ILE A 94 -12.07 -0.62 20.19
C ILE A 94 -11.12 -1.36 21.15
N GLU A 95 -11.65 -2.23 22.00
CA GLU A 95 -10.84 -3.06 22.92
C GLU A 95 -10.06 -4.16 22.17
N ASP A 96 -10.69 -4.78 21.17
CA ASP A 96 -10.06 -5.82 20.36
C ASP A 96 -9.13 -5.22 19.30
N ALA A 97 -7.84 -5.15 19.65
CA ALA A 97 -6.78 -4.65 18.78
C ALA A 97 -6.60 -5.46 17.48
N ALA A 98 -7.08 -6.70 17.39
CA ALA A 98 -6.98 -7.46 16.14
C ALA A 98 -7.95 -6.95 15.06
N ARG A 99 -8.94 -6.15 15.47
CA ARG A 99 -9.99 -5.59 14.61
C ARG A 99 -9.85 -4.08 14.42
N SER A 100 -8.83 -3.45 15.00
CA SER A 100 -8.53 -2.04 14.79
C SER A 100 -7.96 -1.79 13.40
N GLY A 101 -8.07 -0.54 12.93
CA GLY A 101 -7.50 -0.08 11.67
C GLY A 101 -8.53 0.50 10.71
N THR A 102 -8.15 0.48 9.43
CA THR A 102 -8.94 1.02 8.32
C THR A 102 -9.45 -0.11 7.42
N THR A 103 -10.73 -0.10 7.09
CA THR A 103 -11.29 -1.03 6.09
C THR A 103 -10.96 -0.57 4.66
N PRO A 104 -10.84 -1.48 3.68
CA PRO A 104 -10.62 -1.09 2.28
C PRO A 104 -11.78 -0.24 1.72
N ALA A 105 -13.01 -0.61 2.07
CA ALA A 105 -14.21 0.15 1.68
C ALA A 105 -14.24 1.56 2.31
N GLY A 106 -13.84 1.67 3.58
CA GLY A 106 -13.70 2.96 4.26
C GLY A 106 -12.66 3.84 3.60
N LEU A 107 -11.49 3.28 3.26
CA LEU A 107 -10.42 4.01 2.59
C LEU A 107 -10.84 4.50 1.19
N VAL A 108 -11.55 3.68 0.42
CA VAL A 108 -12.13 4.08 -0.89
C VAL A 108 -13.02 5.32 -0.72
N ARG A 109 -14.00 5.24 0.18
CA ARG A 109 -14.93 6.36 0.43
C ARG A 109 -14.20 7.62 0.90
N ALA A 110 -13.21 7.47 1.78
CA ALA A 110 -12.45 8.60 2.32
C ALA A 110 -11.67 9.35 1.24
N VAL A 111 -11.04 8.62 0.32
CA VAL A 111 -10.28 9.22 -0.78
C VAL A 111 -11.21 9.98 -1.72
N GLU A 112 -12.33 9.37 -2.13
CA GLU A 112 -13.31 10.01 -3.01
C GLU A 112 -13.87 11.27 -2.35
N GLN A 113 -14.35 11.15 -1.10
CA GLN A 113 -14.88 12.27 -0.32
C GLN A 113 -13.86 13.41 -0.16
N LEU A 114 -12.66 13.13 0.35
CA LEU A 114 -11.67 14.18 0.63
C LEU A 114 -11.12 14.81 -0.65
N SER A 115 -11.19 14.11 -1.77
CA SER A 115 -10.86 14.67 -3.09
C SER A 115 -11.98 15.50 -3.72
N GLY A 116 -13.19 15.50 -3.15
CA GLY A 116 -14.37 16.07 -3.80
C GLY A 116 -14.68 15.38 -5.14
N ASP A 117 -14.55 14.06 -5.17
CA ASP A 117 -14.69 13.19 -6.36
C ASP A 117 -13.71 13.49 -7.51
N ALA A 118 -12.66 14.28 -7.27
CA ALA A 118 -11.58 14.48 -8.24
C ALA A 118 -10.74 13.20 -8.46
N LEU A 119 -10.68 12.33 -7.45
CA LEU A 119 -10.06 11.01 -7.53
C LEU A 119 -11.11 9.91 -7.42
N ALA A 120 -10.91 8.84 -8.16
CA ALA A 120 -11.59 7.57 -7.99
C ALA A 120 -10.66 6.58 -7.28
N ALA A 121 -11.18 5.88 -6.27
CA ALA A 121 -10.47 4.83 -5.57
C ALA A 121 -11.05 3.46 -5.96
N LEU A 122 -10.29 2.68 -6.72
CA LEU A 122 -10.74 1.45 -7.37
C LEU A 122 -10.15 0.24 -6.64
N PRO A 123 -10.91 -0.44 -5.76
CA PRO A 123 -10.43 -1.63 -5.06
C PRO A 123 -10.48 -2.84 -5.98
N TYR A 124 -9.40 -3.60 -6.04
CA TYR A 124 -9.30 -4.84 -6.82
C TYR A 124 -8.87 -6.02 -5.97
N THR A 125 -9.52 -7.14 -6.23
CA THR A 125 -9.11 -8.47 -5.80
C THR A 125 -8.78 -9.31 -7.03
N ALA A 126 -7.94 -10.32 -6.85
CA ALA A 126 -7.55 -11.25 -7.91
C ALA A 126 -6.99 -12.55 -7.34
N GLN A 127 -6.79 -13.54 -8.21
CA GLN A 127 -5.78 -14.57 -7.98
C GLN A 127 -4.41 -13.94 -8.24
N TRP A 128 -3.82 -13.36 -7.20
CA TRP A 128 -2.60 -12.58 -7.34
C TRP A 128 -1.43 -13.44 -7.79
N SER A 129 -0.76 -13.00 -8.86
CA SER A 129 0.44 -13.62 -9.42
C SER A 129 1.43 -12.54 -9.85
N ALA A 130 2.69 -12.93 -10.04
CA ALA A 130 3.71 -12.03 -10.60
C ALA A 130 3.26 -11.46 -11.97
N GLN A 131 2.58 -12.26 -12.79
CA GLN A 131 2.06 -11.83 -14.09
C GLN A 131 0.93 -10.81 -13.97
N ALA A 132 -0.02 -11.03 -13.06
CA ALA A 132 -1.11 -10.08 -12.82
C ALA A 132 -0.57 -8.73 -12.31
N LEU A 133 0.42 -8.77 -11.41
CA LEU A 133 1.11 -7.57 -10.93
C LEU A 133 1.89 -6.86 -12.04
N ALA A 134 2.55 -7.59 -12.92
CA ALA A 134 3.28 -6.99 -14.04
C ALA A 134 2.33 -6.26 -14.99
N GLY A 135 1.24 -6.91 -15.41
CA GLY A 135 0.24 -6.31 -16.30
C GLY A 135 -0.47 -5.11 -15.67
N LEU A 136 -0.80 -5.18 -14.38
CA LEU A 136 -1.37 -4.05 -13.65
C LEU A 136 -0.38 -2.88 -13.59
N PHE A 137 0.90 -3.15 -13.32
CA PHE A 137 1.91 -2.09 -13.26
C PHE A 137 2.17 -1.47 -14.63
N ASP A 138 2.15 -2.26 -15.71
CA ASP A 138 2.23 -1.75 -17.09
C ASP A 138 1.08 -0.78 -17.39
N LEU A 139 -0.14 -1.14 -16.97
CA LEU A 139 -1.32 -0.29 -17.10
C LEU A 139 -1.14 1.05 -16.37
N LEU A 140 -0.67 1.01 -15.11
CA LEU A 140 -0.51 2.20 -14.29
C LEU A 140 0.65 3.10 -14.76
N ALA A 141 1.76 2.48 -15.17
CA ALA A 141 2.92 3.20 -15.69
C ALA A 141 2.65 3.91 -17.02
N ALA A 142 1.64 3.47 -17.77
CA ALA A 142 1.22 4.08 -19.03
C ALA A 142 0.31 5.32 -18.85
N LEU A 143 -0.14 5.63 -17.63
CA LEU A 143 -0.95 6.82 -17.39
C LEU A 143 -0.09 8.09 -17.46
N GLU A 144 -0.69 9.17 -17.94
CA GLU A 144 -0.04 10.49 -17.97
C GLU A 144 -0.15 11.20 -16.61
N ARG A 145 -1.29 11.00 -15.92
CA ARG A 145 -1.59 11.63 -14.64
C ARG A 145 -1.10 10.79 -13.46
N PRO A 146 -0.81 11.42 -12.31
CA PRO A 146 -0.44 10.72 -11.09
C PRO A 146 -1.42 9.60 -10.72
N VAL A 147 -0.87 8.46 -10.31
CA VAL A 147 -1.62 7.31 -9.83
C VAL A 147 -0.90 6.66 -8.65
N SER A 148 -1.66 6.27 -7.63
CA SER A 148 -1.13 5.57 -6.46
C SER A 148 -1.70 4.16 -6.38
N ALA A 149 -0.84 3.18 -6.12
CA ALA A 149 -1.24 1.81 -5.86
C ALA A 149 -1.03 1.49 -4.38
N VAL A 150 -2.13 1.35 -3.65
CA VAL A 150 -2.14 1.06 -2.21
C VAL A 150 -2.42 -0.42 -1.99
N ALA A 151 -1.44 -1.17 -1.50
CA ALA A 151 -1.51 -2.60 -1.25
C ALA A 151 -1.95 -2.90 0.18
N ASN A 152 -2.95 -3.76 0.35
CA ASN A 152 -3.24 -4.39 1.63
C ASN A 152 -2.78 -5.84 1.61
N LEU A 153 -1.74 -6.14 2.38
CA LEU A 153 -0.98 -7.38 2.29
C LEU A 153 -0.73 -8.01 3.65
N ALA A 154 -0.37 -9.30 3.67
CA ALA A 154 0.15 -9.98 4.85
C ALA A 154 1.68 -9.92 4.85
N THR A 155 2.27 -9.24 5.82
CA THR A 155 3.72 -8.98 5.86
C THR A 155 4.56 -10.24 5.98
N ARG A 156 4.03 -11.30 6.60
CA ARG A 156 4.69 -12.62 6.74
C ARG A 156 5.12 -13.29 5.42
N HIS A 157 4.59 -12.85 4.28
CA HIS A 157 4.93 -13.43 2.98
C HIS A 157 5.95 -12.60 2.21
N LEU A 158 6.29 -11.41 2.72
CA LEU A 158 7.32 -10.55 2.16
C LEU A 158 8.72 -11.07 2.50
N TRP A 159 9.71 -10.60 1.75
CA TRP A 159 11.07 -10.57 2.25
C TRP A 159 11.18 -9.53 3.36
N GLY A 160 12.03 -9.79 4.35
CA GLY A 160 12.44 -8.75 5.28
C GLY A 160 13.00 -7.54 4.55
N ALA A 161 12.72 -6.34 5.06
CA ALA A 161 13.05 -5.08 4.42
C ALA A 161 14.58 -4.83 4.33
N GLY A 162 15.37 -5.60 5.09
CA GLY A 162 16.83 -5.58 5.12
C GLY A 162 17.54 -6.42 4.04
N ALA A 163 16.90 -6.70 2.90
CA ALA A 163 17.53 -7.43 1.79
C ALA A 163 18.83 -6.76 1.31
N THR A 164 19.91 -7.53 1.24
CA THR A 164 21.21 -7.03 0.79
C THR A 164 21.22 -6.79 -0.71
N LEU A 165 22.09 -5.89 -1.19
CA LEU A 165 22.26 -5.66 -2.63
C LEU A 165 22.60 -6.95 -3.40
N GLY A 166 23.36 -7.86 -2.78
CA GLY A 166 23.69 -9.16 -3.37
C GLY A 166 22.44 -10.02 -3.60
N GLN A 167 21.51 -10.07 -2.63
CA GLN A 167 20.24 -10.80 -2.77
C GLN A 167 19.34 -10.17 -3.83
N LEU A 168 19.23 -8.84 -3.85
CA LEU A 168 18.44 -8.12 -4.86
C LEU A 168 18.98 -8.39 -6.29
N LEU A 169 20.30 -8.33 -6.49
CA LEU A 169 20.92 -8.61 -7.78
C LEU A 169 20.81 -10.08 -8.16
N ALA A 170 21.00 -11.02 -7.24
CA ALA A 170 20.83 -12.45 -7.51
C ALA A 170 19.40 -12.78 -7.96
N TYR A 171 18.40 -12.14 -7.35
CA TYR A 171 17.01 -12.27 -7.80
C TYR A 171 16.78 -11.65 -9.18
N LEU A 172 17.20 -10.39 -9.38
CA LEU A 172 16.99 -9.71 -10.67
C LEU A 172 17.70 -10.40 -11.84
N LEU A 173 18.88 -10.99 -11.61
CA LEU A 173 19.72 -11.56 -12.66
C LEU A 173 19.44 -13.05 -12.89
N ASP A 174 19.17 -13.81 -11.82
CA ASP A 174 19.12 -15.27 -11.85
C ASP A 174 17.83 -15.86 -11.24
N GLY A 175 16.93 -15.03 -10.71
CA GLY A 175 15.65 -15.46 -10.14
C GLY A 175 15.76 -16.09 -8.75
N ALA A 176 16.89 -15.91 -8.05
CA ALA A 176 17.11 -16.48 -6.73
C ALA A 176 16.10 -15.96 -5.69
N GLN A 177 15.38 -16.87 -5.02
CA GLN A 177 14.31 -16.55 -4.07
C GLN A 177 14.78 -16.48 -2.60
N THR A 178 16.09 -16.54 -2.37
CA THR A 178 16.72 -16.49 -1.04
C THR A 178 16.80 -15.06 -0.53
N GLY A 179 15.81 -14.65 0.26
CA GLY A 179 15.76 -13.34 0.93
C GLY A 179 15.88 -13.45 2.45
N PRO A 180 15.88 -12.32 3.16
CA PRO A 180 15.73 -12.29 4.62
C PRO A 180 14.34 -12.77 5.03
N ASP A 181 14.25 -13.30 6.25
CA ASP A 181 12.96 -13.62 6.87
C ASP A 181 12.09 -12.36 7.02
N PRO A 182 10.75 -12.49 7.01
CA PRO A 182 9.84 -11.37 7.18
C PRO A 182 10.08 -10.63 8.50
N ASP A 183 9.96 -9.29 8.51
CA ASP A 183 10.25 -8.48 9.71
C ASP A 183 9.19 -8.64 10.81
N TRP A 184 7.94 -8.88 10.42
CA TRP A 184 6.82 -9.10 11.34
C TRP A 184 5.63 -9.75 10.63
N ASP A 185 4.57 -10.02 11.38
CA ASP A 185 3.41 -10.78 10.93
C ASP A 185 2.06 -10.09 11.24
N VAL A 186 1.59 -9.24 10.31
CA VAL A 186 0.28 -8.56 10.38
C VAL A 186 -0.32 -8.35 8.98
N GLY A 187 -1.59 -7.94 8.95
CA GLY A 187 -2.16 -7.29 7.76
C GLY A 187 -1.79 -5.81 7.73
N HIS A 188 -1.26 -5.31 6.61
CA HIS A 188 -0.71 -3.95 6.53
C HIS A 188 -1.07 -3.25 5.23
N PHE A 189 -1.17 -1.92 5.26
CA PHE A 189 -1.28 -1.09 4.07
C PHE A 189 0.06 -0.43 3.73
N VAL A 190 0.46 -0.50 2.46
CA VAL A 190 1.69 0.13 1.94
C VAL A 190 1.43 0.73 0.55
N CYS A 191 2.28 1.65 0.09
CA CYS A 191 2.21 2.16 -1.27
C CYS A 191 3.25 1.47 -2.18
N LEU A 192 2.87 1.08 -3.39
CA LEU A 192 3.81 0.67 -4.44
C LEU A 192 4.24 1.89 -5.26
N ILE A 193 5.55 2.05 -5.46
CA ILE A 193 6.12 3.28 -6.05
C ILE A 193 6.77 3.07 -7.41
N GLY A 194 7.17 1.83 -7.72
CA GLY A 194 8.10 1.55 -8.81
C GLY A 194 8.36 0.07 -8.94
N ARG A 195 9.05 -0.31 -10.01
CA ARG A 195 9.61 -1.65 -10.17
C ARG A 195 10.97 -1.62 -10.85
N ILE A 196 11.74 -2.67 -10.64
CA ILE A 196 12.97 -2.99 -11.36
C ILE A 196 12.78 -4.33 -12.04
N VAL A 197 12.92 -4.38 -13.36
CA VAL A 197 12.78 -5.60 -14.17
C VAL A 197 14.17 -6.04 -14.60
N GLY A 198 14.54 -7.27 -14.21
CA GLY A 198 15.74 -7.95 -14.70
C GLY A 198 15.39 -9.25 -15.42
N PRO A 199 16.39 -9.93 -16.01
CA PRO A 199 16.18 -11.18 -16.75
C PRO A 199 15.70 -12.35 -15.88
N GLY A 200 15.97 -12.33 -14.57
CA GLY A 200 15.58 -13.37 -13.63
C GLY A 200 14.28 -13.10 -12.87
N GLY A 201 13.83 -11.83 -12.79
CA GLY A 201 12.61 -11.47 -12.05
C GLY A 201 12.37 -9.96 -11.96
N THR A 202 11.26 -9.59 -11.31
CA THR A 202 10.84 -8.21 -11.08
C THR A 202 10.79 -7.89 -9.59
N LEU A 203 11.47 -6.82 -9.17
CA LEU A 203 11.34 -6.26 -7.83
C LEU A 203 10.37 -5.09 -7.85
N TYR A 204 9.52 -4.97 -6.85
CA TYR A 204 8.64 -3.82 -6.63
C TYR A 204 9.17 -2.97 -5.48
N GLY A 205 9.22 -1.66 -5.69
CA GLY A 205 9.51 -0.70 -4.63
C GLY A 205 8.28 -0.49 -3.77
N VAL A 206 8.46 -0.63 -2.47
CA VAL A 206 7.44 -0.44 -1.45
C VAL A 206 7.80 0.78 -0.61
N ALA A 207 6.86 1.71 -0.49
CA ALA A 207 6.86 2.78 0.49
C ALA A 207 5.98 2.35 1.68
N ASP A 208 6.64 1.80 2.68
CA ASP A 208 6.08 1.33 3.94
C ASP A 208 5.87 2.48 4.92
N THR A 209 5.09 2.28 5.96
CA THR A 209 4.64 3.34 6.86
C THR A 209 5.50 3.48 8.12
N TYR A 210 6.51 2.63 8.27
CA TYR A 210 7.45 2.64 9.40
C TYR A 210 8.90 2.89 8.94
N PRO A 211 9.60 3.89 9.51
CA PRO A 211 10.96 4.25 9.10
C PRO A 211 12.02 3.20 9.41
N SER A 212 11.80 2.32 10.39
CA SER A 212 12.69 1.20 10.73
C SER A 212 12.85 0.17 9.60
N LEU A 213 11.89 0.09 8.67
CA LEU A 213 11.94 -0.86 7.58
C LEU A 213 12.79 -0.36 6.41
N GLY A 214 13.81 -1.14 6.05
CA GLY A 214 14.67 -0.86 4.91
C GLY A 214 15.35 0.51 5.03
N SER A 215 15.31 1.30 3.96
CA SER A 215 15.87 2.66 3.96
C SER A 215 14.78 3.69 4.24
N ARG A 216 14.52 3.95 5.53
CA ARG A 216 13.48 4.91 6.00
C ARG A 216 12.08 4.57 5.48
N GLY A 217 11.66 3.32 5.63
CA GLY A 217 10.37 2.82 5.14
C GLY A 217 10.36 2.51 3.64
N LEU A 218 11.52 2.49 2.96
CA LEU A 218 11.63 2.09 1.56
C LEU A 218 12.33 0.75 1.44
N HIS A 219 11.68 -0.22 0.81
CA HIS A 219 12.24 -1.55 0.58
C HIS A 219 11.76 -2.16 -0.74
N MET A 220 12.32 -3.32 -1.09
CA MET A 220 12.10 -3.99 -2.37
C MET A 220 11.54 -5.39 -2.15
N GLN A 221 10.52 -5.76 -2.93
CA GLN A 221 9.86 -7.05 -2.81
C GLN A 221 9.84 -7.79 -4.15
N PRO A 222 10.25 -9.08 -4.19
CA PRO A 222 10.04 -9.93 -5.36
C PRO A 222 8.56 -10.01 -5.75
N ALA A 223 8.30 -10.10 -7.05
CA ALA A 223 6.95 -10.17 -7.59
C ALA A 223 6.14 -11.34 -7.00
N GLU A 224 6.77 -12.51 -6.82
CA GLU A 224 6.12 -13.70 -6.25
C GLU A 224 5.78 -13.52 -4.77
N ARG A 225 6.68 -12.86 -4.02
CA ARG A 225 6.48 -12.57 -2.60
C ARG A 225 5.37 -11.54 -2.39
N LEU A 226 5.38 -10.47 -3.18
CA LEU A 226 4.33 -9.46 -3.16
C LEU A 226 2.96 -10.04 -3.57
N ALA A 227 2.92 -10.86 -4.62
CA ALA A 227 1.69 -11.54 -5.04
C ALA A 227 1.14 -12.45 -3.94
N ARG A 228 2.02 -13.26 -3.31
CA ARG A 228 1.62 -14.12 -2.18
C ARG A 228 1.14 -13.30 -0.98
N ALA A 229 1.78 -12.16 -0.70
CA ALA A 229 1.40 -11.26 0.38
C ALA A 229 0.04 -10.60 0.14
N LEU A 230 -0.29 -10.22 -1.10
CA LEU A 230 -1.61 -9.72 -1.49
C LEU A 230 -2.70 -10.79 -1.42
N GLN A 231 -2.35 -12.05 -1.74
CA GLN A 231 -3.31 -13.16 -1.69
C GLN A 231 -3.79 -13.47 -0.27
N ARG A 232 -2.97 -13.19 0.76
CA ARG A 232 -3.28 -13.42 2.19
C ARG A 232 -3.92 -14.79 2.46
N PRO A 233 -3.32 -15.91 2.02
CA PRO A 233 -3.90 -17.26 2.08
C PRO A 233 -4.32 -17.73 3.48
N ASP A 234 -3.64 -17.22 4.52
CA ASP A 234 -3.82 -17.65 5.91
C ASP A 234 -4.38 -16.50 6.79
N MET A 235 -5.03 -15.51 6.18
CA MET A 235 -5.52 -14.30 6.82
C MET A 235 -6.78 -13.80 6.09
N ALA A 236 -7.49 -12.82 6.66
CA ALA A 236 -8.53 -12.09 5.93
C ALA A 236 -8.00 -11.56 4.58
N ALA A 237 -8.88 -11.44 3.59
CA ALA A 237 -8.50 -11.20 2.20
C ALA A 237 -7.69 -9.91 2.03
N GLY A 238 -6.86 -9.87 0.98
CA GLY A 238 -6.02 -8.72 0.62
C GLY A 238 -6.31 -8.26 -0.80
N GLY A 239 -5.64 -7.17 -1.20
CA GLY A 239 -5.87 -6.58 -2.51
C GLY A 239 -5.12 -5.28 -2.73
N LEU A 240 -5.43 -4.64 -3.85
CA LEU A 240 -4.88 -3.35 -4.25
C LEU A 240 -6.01 -2.34 -4.40
N ILE A 241 -5.80 -1.11 -3.92
CA ILE A 241 -6.65 0.03 -4.23
C ILE A 241 -5.86 0.93 -5.16
N LEU A 242 -6.37 1.13 -6.37
CA LEU A 242 -5.81 2.05 -7.34
C LEU A 242 -6.47 3.40 -7.13
N ILE A 243 -5.69 4.42 -6.82
CA ILE A 243 -6.18 5.78 -6.62
C ILE A 243 -5.68 6.61 -7.80
N ALA A 244 -6.61 7.01 -8.66
CA ALA A 244 -6.33 7.75 -9.89
C ALA A 244 -7.32 8.90 -10.04
N PHE A 245 -7.03 9.83 -10.95
CA PHE A 245 -7.98 10.86 -11.34
C PHE A 245 -9.26 10.22 -11.90
N SER A 246 -10.42 10.76 -11.54
CA SER A 246 -11.73 10.17 -11.87
C SER A 246 -11.94 9.99 -13.38
N GLU A 247 -11.33 10.82 -14.20
CA GLU A 247 -11.43 10.72 -15.66
C GLU A 247 -10.64 9.52 -16.24
N ASP A 248 -9.65 8.97 -15.51
CA ASP A 248 -8.93 7.75 -15.91
C ASP A 248 -9.66 6.47 -15.44
N ALA A 249 -10.68 6.59 -14.58
CA ALA A 249 -11.31 5.46 -13.91
C ALA A 249 -11.98 4.47 -14.87
N ALA A 250 -12.68 4.96 -15.89
CA ALA A 250 -13.36 4.09 -16.86
C ALA A 250 -12.36 3.24 -17.66
N GLN A 251 -11.24 3.85 -18.07
CA GLN A 251 -10.16 3.15 -18.76
C GLN A 251 -9.52 2.12 -17.84
N LEU A 252 -9.20 2.50 -16.59
CA LEU A 252 -8.60 1.59 -15.62
C LEU A 252 -9.49 0.37 -15.37
N ARG A 253 -10.80 0.54 -15.18
CA ARG A 253 -11.75 -0.56 -14.99
C ARG A 253 -11.75 -1.54 -16.17
N ALA A 254 -11.85 -1.02 -17.39
CA ALA A 254 -11.87 -1.84 -18.59
C ALA A 254 -10.59 -2.68 -18.71
N ARG A 255 -9.43 -2.05 -18.52
CA ARG A 255 -8.12 -2.71 -18.66
C ARG A 255 -7.82 -3.66 -17.50
N ALA A 256 -8.23 -3.31 -16.28
CA ALA A 256 -8.12 -4.19 -15.12
C ALA A 256 -8.95 -5.47 -15.29
N ALA A 257 -10.15 -5.37 -15.88
CA ALA A 257 -10.98 -6.53 -16.19
C ALA A 257 -10.31 -7.47 -17.21
N GLU A 258 -9.63 -6.94 -18.23
CA GLU A 258 -8.83 -7.75 -19.19
C GLU A 258 -7.70 -8.53 -18.50
N LEU A 259 -7.17 -8.01 -17.40
CA LEU A 259 -6.16 -8.67 -16.57
C LEU A 259 -6.76 -9.70 -15.59
N GLY A 260 -8.08 -9.89 -15.60
CA GLY A 260 -8.78 -10.78 -14.69
C GLY A 260 -8.95 -10.24 -13.27
N LEU A 261 -8.76 -8.92 -13.07
CA LEU A 261 -9.00 -8.28 -11.78
C LEU A 261 -10.50 -8.07 -11.56
N SER A 262 -10.97 -8.36 -10.35
CA SER A 262 -12.36 -8.14 -9.94
C SER A 262 -12.44 -6.87 -9.08
N GLU A 263 -13.16 -5.87 -9.57
CA GLU A 263 -13.42 -4.63 -8.81
C GLU A 263 -14.37 -4.95 -7.64
N GLY A 264 -13.95 -4.57 -6.44
CA GLY A 264 -14.72 -4.80 -5.21
C GLY A 264 -13.84 -4.70 -3.98
N ALA A 265 -14.32 -4.00 -2.96
CA ALA A 265 -13.67 -3.98 -1.65
C ALA A 265 -13.81 -5.36 -0.98
N TRP A 266 -12.78 -5.74 -0.24
CA TRP A 266 -12.73 -6.98 0.54
C TRP A 266 -12.86 -6.69 2.03
N ASP A 267 -13.16 -7.73 2.81
CA ASP A 267 -13.02 -7.71 4.26
C ASP A 267 -11.57 -8.06 4.63
N ASN A 268 -10.88 -7.11 5.27
CA ASN A 268 -9.49 -7.26 5.69
C ASN A 268 -9.33 -7.67 7.16
N GLY A 269 -10.43 -7.91 7.88
CA GLY A 269 -10.49 -8.25 9.30
C GLY A 269 -10.72 -7.07 10.24
N THR A 270 -10.72 -5.83 9.72
CA THR A 270 -11.00 -4.62 10.50
C THR A 270 -12.49 -4.26 10.47
N VAL A 271 -12.95 -3.48 11.44
CA VAL A 271 -14.37 -3.13 11.57
C VAL A 271 -14.66 -1.66 11.32
N LEU A 272 -15.91 -1.37 10.99
CA LEU A 272 -16.44 -0.01 11.00
C LEU A 272 -17.05 0.33 12.37
N PRO A 273 -17.12 1.62 12.75
CA PRO A 273 -17.73 2.06 14.00
C PRO A 273 -19.19 1.59 14.14
N GLU A 274 -19.92 1.50 13.02
CA GLU A 274 -21.32 1.02 13.03
C GLU A 274 -21.45 -0.45 13.50
N MET A 275 -20.36 -1.23 13.47
CA MET A 275 -20.33 -2.64 13.85
C MET A 275 -19.95 -2.86 15.32
N LEU A 276 -19.74 -1.79 16.09
CA LEU A 276 -19.38 -1.82 17.51
C LEU A 276 -20.60 -1.81 18.45
N ALA A 277 -21.82 -1.76 17.89
CA ALA A 277 -23.09 -1.69 18.61
C ALA A 277 -23.57 -3.05 19.14
#